data_AF-A0A4Q4D048-F1
#
_entry.id   AF-A0A4Q4D048-F1
#
_cell.length_a   1.000
_cell.length_b   1.000
_cell.length_c   1.000
_cell.angle_alpha   90.00
_cell.angle_beta   90.00
_cell.angle_gamma   90.00
#
_symmetry.space_group_name_H-M   'P 1'
#
loop_
_entity.id
_entity.type
_entity.pdbx_description
1 polymer ?
#
loop_
_entity_poly.entity_id
_entity_poly.type
_entity_poly.pdbx_seq_one_letter_code
_entity_poly.pdbx_strand_id
1 'polypeptide(L)'
;MATDTYTPIQDTKGGKKAAGPVGWIDDRLGVAGIARKNMRKIFPEHWSFMLGEIALWSFVILLITGTFLTLWFQPSMGETVYNGSYEPLKGIEMSHAYASTLDISFDIRGGLLMRQIHHWAAALFVASMIVHMLRVFFTGAYRKPREVNWLIGVGLIALGMVEGFAGYSLPDDLLSGTGLRFVDGLIRSVPFVGSYVEFFLFGGEFPGDIIIPRLYMAHILLIPALLLGLIAAHMLLLVYHKHTQWPGPGRTNENVVGYPMLPVYAAKAGGFFFVVFGFTALFSAIIQINPVWAYGPYNPSEVTAGSQPDWYMGLSEGLV
;
A
#
# COMPACT_ATOMS: atom_id res chain seq x y z
N MET A 1 6.24 -39.65 -26.09
CA MET A 1 7.29 -39.42 -25.08
C MET A 1 7.60 -37.93 -25.08
N ALA A 2 7.04 -37.17 -24.14
CA ALA A 2 7.43 -35.78 -23.96
C ALA A 2 8.77 -35.79 -23.22
N THR A 3 9.82 -35.27 -23.86
CA THR A 3 11.13 -35.07 -23.24
C THR A 3 10.98 -34.02 -22.14
N ASP A 4 11.15 -34.42 -20.88
CA ASP A 4 11.21 -33.51 -19.74
C ASP A 4 12.39 -32.54 -19.91
N THR A 5 12.11 -31.29 -20.27
CA THR A 5 13.12 -30.23 -20.48
C THR A 5 13.57 -29.58 -19.17
N TYR A 6 13.48 -30.29 -18.05
CA TYR A 6 13.81 -29.77 -16.73
C TYR A 6 15.21 -30.19 -16.30
N THR A 7 16.17 -29.26 -16.38
CA THR A 7 17.52 -29.47 -15.84
C THR A 7 17.48 -29.40 -14.31
N PRO A 8 17.83 -30.47 -13.58
CA PRO A 8 17.96 -30.40 -12.13
C PRO A 8 19.05 -29.40 -11.77
N ILE A 9 18.78 -28.47 -10.83
CA ILE A 9 19.85 -27.64 -10.27
C ILE A 9 20.79 -28.58 -9.51
N GLN A 10 21.96 -28.85 -10.06
CA GLN A 10 22.98 -29.66 -9.38
C GLN A 10 23.42 -28.95 -8.11
N ASP A 11 23.37 -29.65 -6.98
CA ASP A 11 23.91 -29.19 -5.72
C ASP A 11 25.44 -29.22 -5.78
N THR A 12 26.01 -28.17 -6.36
CA THR A 12 27.46 -27.96 -6.36
C THR A 12 27.92 -27.70 -4.93
N LYS A 13 28.51 -28.71 -4.32
CA LYS A 13 29.23 -28.61 -3.04
C LYS A 13 30.49 -27.79 -3.25
N GLY A 14 30.41 -26.49 -3.04
CA GLY A 14 31.58 -25.62 -2.90
C GLY A 14 31.77 -24.59 -4.01
N GLY A 15 31.11 -23.44 -3.86
CA GLY A 15 31.60 -22.21 -4.47
C GLY A 15 32.78 -21.67 -3.64
N LYS A 16 33.85 -21.22 -4.30
CA LYS A 16 35.01 -20.56 -3.67
C LYS A 16 34.51 -19.48 -2.68
N LYS A 17 35.10 -19.40 -1.47
CA LYS A 17 34.83 -18.30 -0.53
C LYS A 17 35.04 -16.98 -1.28
N ALA A 18 34.06 -16.09 -1.22
CA ALA A 18 34.19 -14.77 -1.84
C ALA A 18 35.36 -14.04 -1.16
N ALA A 19 36.30 -13.51 -1.93
CA ALA A 19 37.42 -12.77 -1.39
C ALA A 19 37.01 -11.32 -1.03
N GLY A 20 37.76 -10.69 -0.13
CA GLY A 20 37.57 -9.28 0.22
C GLY A 20 36.38 -9.03 1.16
N PRO A 21 35.69 -7.87 1.04
CA PRO A 21 34.64 -7.46 1.97
C PRO A 21 33.52 -8.49 2.15
N VAL A 22 33.16 -9.22 1.10
CA VAL A 22 32.13 -10.26 1.14
C VAL A 22 32.55 -11.45 1.99
N GLY A 23 33.83 -11.86 1.90
CA GLY A 23 34.38 -12.91 2.75
C GLY A 23 34.47 -12.49 4.22
N TRP A 24 34.86 -11.24 4.48
CA TRP A 24 34.91 -10.70 5.84
C TRP A 24 33.52 -10.65 6.51
N ILE A 25 32.48 -10.27 5.77
CA ILE A 25 31.10 -10.26 6.26
C ILE A 25 30.63 -11.69 6.55
N ASP A 26 30.91 -12.62 5.64
CA ASP A 26 30.50 -14.02 5.80
C ASP A 26 31.21 -14.69 6.99
N ASP A 27 32.50 -14.45 7.18
CA ASP A 27 33.27 -15.00 8.31
C ASP A 27 32.76 -14.49 9.68
N ARG A 28 32.11 -13.31 9.73
CA ARG A 28 31.58 -12.74 10.98
C ARG A 28 30.12 -13.05 11.24
N LEU A 29 29.30 -13.04 10.19
CA LEU A 29 27.85 -13.13 10.30
C LEU A 29 27.29 -14.48 9.81
N GLY A 30 28.11 -15.32 9.16
CA GLY A 30 27.70 -16.64 8.65
C GLY A 30 26.58 -16.61 7.61
N VAL A 31 26.35 -15.45 6.99
CA VAL A 31 25.14 -15.18 6.20
C VAL A 31 25.15 -15.88 4.84
N ALA A 32 26.32 -16.29 4.31
CA ALA A 32 26.38 -16.84 2.95
C ALA A 32 25.63 -18.16 2.82
N GLY A 33 25.53 -18.97 3.87
CA GLY A 33 24.75 -20.21 3.84
C GLY A 33 23.24 -19.95 3.66
N ILE A 34 22.70 -19.03 4.46
CA ILE A 34 21.28 -18.62 4.41
C ILE A 34 21.00 -17.88 3.09
N ALA A 35 21.88 -16.94 2.71
CA ALA A 35 21.77 -16.19 1.46
C ALA A 35 21.78 -17.12 0.25
N ARG A 36 22.75 -18.05 0.16
CA ARG A 36 22.85 -18.99 -0.97
C ARG A 36 21.61 -19.87 -1.10
N LYS A 37 21.04 -20.33 0.03
CA LYS A 37 19.78 -21.11 0.04
C LYS A 37 18.60 -20.29 -0.50
N ASN A 38 18.50 -19.01 -0.12
CA ASN A 38 17.44 -18.13 -0.61
C ASN A 38 17.64 -17.72 -2.07
N MET A 39 18.88 -17.51 -2.52
CA MET A 39 19.21 -17.15 -3.91
C MET A 39 18.96 -18.27 -4.91
N ARG A 40 19.04 -19.53 -4.49
CA ARG A 40 18.75 -20.71 -5.33
C ARG A 40 17.28 -21.10 -5.33
N LYS A 41 16.44 -20.41 -4.57
CA LYS A 41 15.03 -20.75 -4.44
C LYS A 41 14.32 -20.60 -5.79
N ILE A 42 13.53 -21.60 -6.15
CA ILE A 42 12.81 -21.63 -7.41
C ILE A 42 11.42 -21.02 -7.22
N PHE A 43 11.06 -20.10 -8.12
CA PHE A 43 9.72 -19.53 -8.22
C PHE A 43 9.04 -20.03 -9.48
N PRO A 44 7.80 -20.53 -9.39
CA PRO A 44 7.09 -21.01 -10.56
C PRO A 44 6.68 -19.85 -11.45
N GLU A 45 6.62 -20.10 -12.74
CA GLU A 45 6.21 -19.09 -13.72
C GLU A 45 4.73 -19.24 -14.09
N HIS A 46 3.98 -18.18 -13.82
CA HIS A 46 2.65 -17.95 -14.37
C HIS A 46 2.30 -16.47 -14.20
N TRP A 47 1.64 -15.84 -15.18
CA TRP A 47 1.30 -14.40 -15.12
C TRP A 47 0.49 -14.04 -13.86
N SER A 48 -0.43 -14.92 -13.44
CA SER A 48 -1.28 -14.70 -12.26
C SER A 48 -0.52 -14.70 -10.94
N PHE A 49 0.76 -15.10 -10.94
CA PHE A 49 1.61 -15.02 -9.75
C PHE A 49 2.16 -13.61 -9.52
N MET A 50 2.22 -12.80 -10.58
CA MET A 50 2.65 -11.41 -10.52
C MET A 50 1.57 -10.47 -9.96
N LEU A 51 0.32 -10.92 -9.83
CA LEU A 51 -0.77 -10.12 -9.25
C LEU A 51 -0.48 -9.68 -7.80
N GLY A 52 0.17 -10.53 -7.00
CA GLY A 52 0.61 -10.16 -5.65
C GLY A 52 1.81 -9.23 -5.66
N GLU A 53 2.66 -9.31 -6.70
CA GLU A 53 3.79 -8.40 -6.88
C GLU A 53 3.32 -6.97 -7.22
N ILE A 54 2.19 -6.80 -7.93
CA ILE A 54 1.61 -5.46 -8.16
C ILE A 54 1.31 -4.80 -6.81
N ALA A 55 0.67 -5.50 -5.88
CA ALA A 55 0.39 -4.97 -4.55
C ALA A 55 1.68 -4.61 -3.80
N LEU A 56 2.70 -5.49 -3.85
CA LEU A 56 3.99 -5.21 -3.22
C LEU A 56 4.67 -3.96 -3.82
N TRP A 57 4.68 -3.82 -5.15
CA TRP A 57 5.31 -2.69 -5.82
C TRP A 57 4.53 -1.40 -5.65
N SER A 58 3.20 -1.44 -5.66
CA SER A 58 2.37 -0.29 -5.28
C SER A 58 2.66 0.14 -3.85
N PHE A 59 2.83 -0.79 -2.90
CA PHE A 59 3.23 -0.46 -1.53
C PHE A 59 4.61 0.19 -1.45
N VAL A 60 5.60 -0.28 -2.23
CA VAL A 60 6.92 0.38 -2.30
C VAL A 60 6.80 1.80 -2.87
N ILE A 61 5.97 2.00 -3.90
CA ILE A 61 5.71 3.34 -4.46
C ILE A 61 5.06 4.24 -3.41
N LEU A 62 4.10 3.74 -2.65
CA LEU A 62 3.46 4.46 -1.54
C LEU A 62 4.49 4.91 -0.49
N LEU A 63 5.41 4.04 -0.09
CA LEU A 63 6.46 4.41 0.87
C LEU A 63 7.36 5.53 0.33
N ILE A 64 7.81 5.43 -0.93
CA ILE A 64 8.70 6.43 -1.55
C ILE A 64 7.99 7.77 -1.69
N THR A 65 6.79 7.76 -2.27
CA THR A 65 6.01 8.98 -2.52
C THR A 65 5.45 9.59 -1.23
N GLY A 66 5.01 8.75 -0.29
CA GLY A 66 4.56 9.19 1.03
C GLY A 66 5.67 9.86 1.81
N THR A 67 6.87 9.26 1.84
CA THR A 67 8.05 9.89 2.45
C THR A 67 8.30 11.29 1.87
N PHE A 68 8.22 11.46 0.54
CA PHE A 68 8.33 12.79 -0.08
C PHE A 68 7.25 13.75 0.42
N LEU A 69 5.99 13.33 0.48
CA LEU A 69 4.86 14.18 0.92
C LEU A 69 4.98 14.59 2.39
N THR A 70 5.49 13.70 3.26
CA THR A 70 5.69 14.02 4.69
C THR A 70 6.66 15.17 4.95
N LEU A 71 7.53 15.50 3.98
CA LEU A 71 8.47 16.63 4.10
C LEU A 71 7.77 17.98 3.97
N TRP A 72 6.56 18.03 3.38
CA TRP A 72 5.86 19.26 3.03
C TRP A 72 4.49 19.39 3.70
N PHE A 73 3.86 18.28 4.06
CA PHE A 73 2.52 18.27 4.65
C PHE A 73 2.55 18.70 6.13
N GLN A 74 1.60 19.56 6.52
CA GLN A 74 1.45 20.07 7.88
C GLN A 74 0.17 19.52 8.53
N PRO A 75 0.24 18.50 9.41
CA PRO A 75 -0.93 17.83 9.96
C PRO A 75 -1.54 18.62 11.13
N SER A 76 -2.23 19.73 10.86
CA SER A 76 -2.83 20.58 11.90
C SER A 76 -4.19 21.14 11.46
N MET A 77 -5.14 21.14 12.40
CA MET A 77 -6.45 21.80 12.28
C MET A 77 -6.42 23.29 12.66
N GLY A 78 -5.25 23.84 13.01
CA GLY A 78 -5.14 25.28 13.24
C GLY A 78 -5.54 26.06 11.99
N GLU A 79 -6.34 27.10 12.19
CA GLU A 79 -6.87 27.92 11.10
C GLU A 79 -5.81 28.89 10.56
N THR A 80 -5.79 29.04 9.23
CA THR A 80 -4.96 29.99 8.51
C THR A 80 -5.72 30.54 7.31
N VAL A 81 -5.35 31.74 6.87
CA VAL A 81 -5.85 32.33 5.63
C VAL A 81 -4.92 31.95 4.49
N TYR A 82 -5.45 31.37 3.42
CA TYR A 82 -4.65 30.97 2.27
C TYR A 82 -4.17 32.17 1.46
N ASN A 83 -2.87 32.21 1.23
CA ASN A 83 -2.19 33.26 0.46
C ASN A 83 -1.29 32.70 -0.65
N GLY A 84 -1.50 31.42 -1.02
CA GLY A 84 -0.71 30.72 -2.05
C GLY A 84 -1.10 31.10 -3.48
N SER A 85 -0.60 30.34 -4.46
CA SER A 85 -0.71 30.68 -5.89
C SER A 85 -2.08 30.39 -6.52
N TYR A 86 -2.93 29.58 -5.87
CA TYR A 86 -4.27 29.24 -6.39
C TYR A 86 -5.29 30.33 -6.10
N GLU A 87 -5.45 31.26 -7.05
CA GLU A 87 -6.26 32.49 -6.88
C GLU A 87 -7.70 32.27 -6.37
N PRO A 88 -8.47 31.25 -6.80
CA PRO A 88 -9.85 31.08 -6.33
C PRO A 88 -10.02 30.85 -4.82
N LEU A 89 -8.98 30.37 -4.12
CA LEU A 89 -9.03 30.10 -2.68
C LEU A 89 -8.28 31.16 -1.85
N LYS A 90 -7.76 32.20 -2.50
CA LYS A 90 -6.98 33.23 -1.83
C LYS A 90 -7.85 34.06 -0.90
N GLY A 91 -7.39 34.27 0.33
CA GLY A 91 -8.14 34.97 1.37
C GLY A 91 -9.18 34.11 2.09
N ILE A 92 -9.30 32.83 1.75
CA ILE A 92 -10.22 31.90 2.42
C ILE A 92 -9.54 31.29 3.65
N GLU A 93 -10.27 31.21 4.77
CA GLU A 93 -9.86 30.52 5.99
C GLU A 93 -9.92 29.00 5.79
N MET A 94 -8.90 28.28 6.24
CA MET A 94 -8.77 26.83 6.13
C MET A 94 -7.81 26.26 7.17
N SER A 95 -7.80 24.94 7.34
CA SER A 95 -6.79 24.29 8.18
C SER A 95 -5.39 24.38 7.55
N HIS A 96 -4.35 24.32 8.40
CA HIS A 96 -2.97 24.15 7.94
C HIS A 96 -2.78 22.88 7.10
N ALA A 97 -3.54 21.81 7.38
CA ALA A 97 -3.56 20.59 6.59
C ALA A 97 -4.00 20.84 5.15
N TYR A 98 -5.10 21.57 4.96
CA TYR A 98 -5.59 21.90 3.63
C TYR A 98 -4.67 22.89 2.91
N ALA A 99 -4.21 23.94 3.60
CA ALA A 99 -3.27 24.92 3.04
C ALA A 99 -1.97 24.26 2.55
N SER A 100 -1.32 23.42 3.37
CA SER A 100 -0.10 22.72 2.95
C SER A 100 -0.34 21.70 1.82
N THR A 101 -1.56 21.16 1.71
CA THR A 101 -1.94 20.31 0.56
C THR A 101 -2.05 21.13 -0.73
N LEU A 102 -2.55 22.36 -0.67
CA LEU A 102 -2.56 23.29 -1.81
C LEU A 102 -1.12 23.69 -2.19
N ASP A 103 -0.26 23.97 -1.23
CA ASP A 103 1.15 24.28 -1.47
C ASP A 103 1.85 23.11 -2.19
N ILE A 104 1.64 21.87 -1.74
CA ILE A 104 2.13 20.65 -2.43
C ILE A 104 1.60 20.59 -3.86
N SER A 105 0.34 20.99 -4.08
CA SER A 105 -0.29 20.97 -5.40
C SER A 105 0.29 21.99 -6.37
N PHE A 106 0.56 23.21 -5.90
CA PHE A 106 0.81 24.32 -6.81
C PHE A 106 2.20 24.95 -6.66
N ASP A 107 2.77 24.91 -5.47
CA ASP A 107 3.98 25.68 -5.12
C ASP A 107 5.23 24.79 -4.98
N ILE A 108 5.06 23.49 -4.75
CA ILE A 108 6.17 22.53 -4.76
C ILE A 108 6.38 21.95 -6.17
N ARG A 109 7.60 22.11 -6.71
CA ARG A 109 7.94 21.59 -8.04
C ARG A 109 7.78 20.07 -8.11
N GLY A 110 6.83 19.62 -8.94
CA GLY A 110 6.48 18.21 -9.07
C GLY A 110 5.62 17.66 -7.92
N GLY A 111 5.20 18.50 -6.98
CA GLY A 111 4.41 18.07 -5.81
C GLY A 111 3.04 17.53 -6.19
N LEU A 112 2.33 18.14 -7.15
CA LEU A 112 1.06 17.61 -7.66
C LEU A 112 1.23 16.20 -8.25
N LEU A 113 2.24 16.01 -9.09
CA LEU A 113 2.51 14.72 -9.69
C LEU A 113 2.82 13.67 -8.61
N MET A 114 3.63 14.01 -7.61
CA MET A 114 3.94 13.11 -6.50
C MET A 114 2.70 12.75 -5.69
N ARG A 115 1.80 13.71 -5.43
CA ARG A 115 0.53 13.47 -4.74
C ARG A 115 -0.39 12.56 -5.56
N GLN A 116 -0.48 12.78 -6.86
CA GLN A 116 -1.28 11.94 -7.76
C GLN A 116 -0.71 10.53 -7.87
N ILE A 117 0.61 10.37 -7.96
CA ILE A 117 1.27 9.04 -7.94
C ILE A 117 0.95 8.33 -6.64
N HIS A 118 1.01 9.02 -5.51
CA HIS A 118 0.69 8.43 -4.21
C HIS A 118 -0.76 7.93 -4.19
N HIS A 119 -1.72 8.76 -4.62
CA HIS A 119 -3.14 8.41 -4.60
C HIS A 119 -3.50 7.31 -5.62
N TRP A 120 -2.94 7.33 -6.82
CA TRP A 120 -3.11 6.24 -7.80
C TRP A 120 -2.44 4.95 -7.34
N ALA A 121 -1.28 5.03 -6.68
CA ALA A 121 -0.63 3.87 -6.09
C ALA A 121 -1.49 3.26 -4.97
N ALA A 122 -2.19 4.06 -4.17
CA ALA A 122 -3.15 3.59 -3.16
C ALA A 122 -4.33 2.83 -3.81
N ALA A 123 -4.92 3.41 -4.86
CA ALA A 123 -5.97 2.75 -5.63
C ALA A 123 -5.49 1.43 -6.24
N LEU A 124 -4.30 1.40 -6.85
CA LEU A 124 -3.72 0.20 -7.44
C LEU A 124 -3.34 -0.85 -6.39
N PHE A 125 -2.88 -0.42 -5.22
CA PHE A 125 -2.56 -1.28 -4.08
C PHE A 125 -3.79 -2.08 -3.64
N VAL A 126 -4.91 -1.41 -3.39
CA VAL A 126 -6.14 -2.09 -2.96
C VAL A 126 -6.74 -2.92 -4.10
N ALA A 127 -6.78 -2.39 -5.33
CA ALA A 127 -7.29 -3.14 -6.50
C ALA A 127 -6.51 -4.44 -6.73
N SER A 128 -5.19 -4.37 -6.70
CA SER A 128 -4.34 -5.55 -6.91
C SER A 128 -4.44 -6.55 -5.76
N MET A 129 -4.63 -6.11 -4.51
CA MET A 129 -4.94 -7.02 -3.40
C MET A 129 -6.26 -7.77 -3.63
N ILE A 130 -7.32 -7.09 -4.04
CA ILE A 130 -8.61 -7.74 -4.37
C ILE A 130 -8.41 -8.77 -5.48
N VAL A 131 -7.79 -8.38 -6.59
CA VAL A 131 -7.56 -9.29 -7.73
C VAL A 131 -6.65 -10.46 -7.33
N HIS A 132 -5.65 -10.23 -6.49
CA HIS A 132 -4.80 -11.27 -5.93
C HIS A 132 -5.59 -12.24 -5.03
N MET A 133 -6.47 -11.72 -4.18
CA MET A 133 -7.36 -12.53 -3.34
C MET A 133 -8.30 -13.39 -4.18
N LEU A 134 -8.90 -12.83 -5.24
CA LEU A 134 -9.72 -13.60 -6.19
C LEU A 134 -8.93 -14.74 -6.82
N ARG A 135 -7.68 -14.46 -7.26
CA ARG A 135 -6.79 -15.51 -7.77
C ARG A 135 -6.59 -16.59 -6.70
N VAL A 136 -6.24 -16.23 -5.47
CA VAL A 136 -5.97 -17.22 -4.41
C VAL A 136 -7.22 -18.03 -4.07
N PHE A 137 -8.39 -17.39 -4.05
CA PHE A 137 -9.68 -18.03 -3.77
C PHE A 137 -10.06 -19.03 -4.88
N PHE A 138 -10.13 -18.58 -6.14
CA PHE A 138 -10.58 -19.42 -7.25
C PHE A 138 -9.57 -20.53 -7.60
N THR A 139 -8.29 -20.34 -7.31
CA THR A 139 -7.26 -21.39 -7.50
C THR A 139 -7.13 -22.34 -6.30
N GLY A 140 -7.85 -22.09 -5.20
CA GLY A 140 -7.74 -22.89 -3.98
C GLY A 140 -6.37 -22.79 -3.30
N ALA A 141 -5.58 -21.76 -3.59
CA ALA A 141 -4.22 -21.60 -3.08
C ALA A 141 -4.15 -21.29 -1.57
N TYR A 142 -5.28 -20.98 -0.93
CA TYR A 142 -5.40 -20.79 0.53
C TYR A 142 -5.47 -22.10 1.33
N ARG A 143 -5.74 -23.24 0.67
CA ARG A 143 -5.85 -24.55 1.35
C ARG A 143 -4.49 -24.97 1.93
N LYS A 144 -4.50 -26.03 2.75
CA LYS A 144 -3.30 -26.62 3.38
C LYS A 144 -2.09 -26.61 2.43
N PRO A 145 -0.93 -26.04 2.84
CA PRO A 145 -0.57 -25.52 4.17
C PRO A 145 -0.65 -23.98 4.33
N ARG A 146 -1.52 -23.30 3.57
CA ARG A 146 -1.46 -21.82 3.39
C ARG A 146 -2.60 -21.06 4.07
N GLU A 147 -3.33 -21.69 4.98
CA GLU A 147 -4.49 -21.10 5.67
C GLU A 147 -4.08 -19.86 6.48
N VAL A 148 -2.96 -19.95 7.22
CA VAL A 148 -2.43 -18.81 7.98
C VAL A 148 -2.02 -17.66 7.05
N ASN A 149 -1.44 -17.98 5.89
CA ASN A 149 -1.04 -16.95 4.93
C ASN A 149 -2.25 -16.23 4.33
N TRP A 150 -3.37 -16.95 4.15
CA TRP A 150 -4.64 -16.37 3.74
C TRP A 150 -5.21 -15.41 4.79
N LEU A 151 -5.20 -15.79 6.07
CA LEU A 151 -5.66 -14.92 7.15
C LEU A 151 -4.82 -13.64 7.27
N ILE A 152 -3.50 -13.75 7.09
CA ILE A 152 -2.63 -12.56 6.99
C ILE A 152 -3.03 -11.70 5.79
N GLY A 153 -3.31 -12.31 4.64
CA GLY A 153 -3.81 -11.59 3.45
C GLY A 153 -5.12 -10.85 3.68
N VAL A 154 -6.07 -11.45 4.42
CA VAL A 154 -7.33 -10.80 4.83
C VAL A 154 -7.04 -9.62 5.77
N GLY A 155 -6.10 -9.76 6.70
CA GLY A 155 -5.65 -8.65 7.55
C GLY A 155 -5.00 -7.52 6.75
N LEU A 156 -4.20 -7.84 5.73
CA LEU A 156 -3.53 -6.87 4.86
C LEU A 156 -4.53 -6.02 4.07
N ILE A 157 -5.56 -6.63 3.46
CA ILE A 157 -6.56 -5.84 2.74
C ILE A 157 -7.39 -4.98 3.68
N ALA A 158 -7.76 -5.48 4.86
CA ALA A 158 -8.52 -4.71 5.84
C ALA A 158 -7.72 -3.49 6.32
N LEU A 159 -6.45 -3.68 6.67
CA LEU A 159 -5.56 -2.57 7.03
C LEU A 159 -5.31 -1.63 5.84
N GLY A 160 -5.16 -2.15 4.61
CA GLY A 160 -4.97 -1.33 3.42
C GLY A 160 -6.18 -0.43 3.10
N MET A 161 -7.40 -0.90 3.37
CA MET A 161 -8.61 -0.07 3.23
C MET A 161 -8.68 1.03 4.30
N VAL A 162 -8.43 0.68 5.57
CA VAL A 162 -8.36 1.67 6.67
C VAL A 162 -7.24 2.70 6.42
N GLU A 163 -6.11 2.25 5.89
CA GLU A 163 -4.98 3.10 5.56
C GLU A 163 -5.28 4.07 4.42
N GLY A 164 -5.94 3.59 3.37
CA GLY A 164 -6.40 4.43 2.27
C GLY A 164 -7.38 5.51 2.75
N PHE A 165 -8.32 5.14 3.62
CA PHE A 165 -9.20 6.10 4.27
C PHE A 165 -8.43 7.13 5.10
N ALA A 166 -7.52 6.68 5.97
CA ALA A 166 -6.74 7.58 6.82
C ALA A 166 -5.96 8.60 5.99
N GLY A 167 -5.34 8.20 4.87
CA GLY A 167 -4.61 9.08 3.96
C GLY A 167 -5.51 10.05 3.19
N TYR A 168 -6.64 9.57 2.68
CA TYR A 168 -7.65 10.38 1.98
C TYR A 168 -8.23 11.49 2.87
N SER A 169 -8.32 11.24 4.18
CA SER A 169 -8.83 12.20 5.17
C SER A 169 -7.83 13.28 5.59
N LEU A 170 -6.53 13.12 5.33
CA LEU A 170 -5.51 14.08 5.77
C LEU A 170 -5.65 15.49 5.18
N PRO A 171 -5.96 15.68 3.88
CA PRO A 171 -6.05 16.99 3.28
C PRO A 171 -7.08 17.93 3.92
N ASP A 172 -8.10 17.42 4.62
CA ASP A 172 -9.17 18.23 5.19
C ASP A 172 -9.90 19.10 4.13
N ASP A 173 -10.06 18.54 2.92
CA ASP A 173 -10.94 19.09 1.90
C ASP A 173 -12.41 18.74 2.19
N LEU A 174 -13.34 19.49 1.60
CA LEU A 174 -14.78 19.33 1.86
C LEU A 174 -15.29 17.89 1.67
N LEU A 175 -14.79 17.17 0.67
CA LEU A 175 -15.19 15.79 0.40
C LEU A 175 -14.60 14.83 1.44
N SER A 176 -13.34 15.05 1.82
CA SER A 176 -12.67 14.23 2.83
C SER A 176 -13.26 14.39 4.22
N GLY A 177 -13.66 15.62 4.58
CA GLY A 177 -14.27 15.93 5.87
C GLY A 177 -15.71 15.42 5.98
N THR A 178 -16.48 15.37 4.89
CA THR A 178 -17.79 14.68 4.89
C THR A 178 -17.63 13.17 5.04
N GLY A 179 -16.58 12.58 4.47
CA GLY A 179 -16.19 11.19 4.74
C GLY A 179 -15.83 10.94 6.21
N LEU A 180 -15.06 11.84 6.84
CA LEU A 180 -14.78 11.76 8.28
C LEU A 180 -16.05 11.90 9.13
N ARG A 181 -16.99 12.75 8.71
CA ARG A 181 -18.29 12.91 9.37
C ARG A 181 -19.13 11.63 9.32
N PHE A 182 -19.07 10.89 8.21
CA PHE A 182 -19.68 9.56 8.14
C PHE A 182 -19.05 8.60 9.17
N VAL A 183 -17.72 8.58 9.30
CA VAL A 183 -17.03 7.73 10.29
C VAL A 183 -17.35 8.13 11.72
N ASP A 184 -17.48 9.42 12.02
CA ASP A 184 -18.00 9.90 13.31
C ASP A 184 -19.40 9.32 13.60
N GLY A 185 -20.32 9.37 12.64
CA GLY A 185 -21.65 8.76 12.76
C GLY A 185 -21.58 7.25 13.00
N LEU A 186 -20.70 6.53 12.29
CA LEU A 186 -20.47 5.10 12.49
C LEU A 186 -19.96 4.81 13.90
N ILE A 187 -18.99 5.57 14.41
CA ILE A 187 -18.46 5.41 15.77
C ILE A 187 -19.56 5.64 16.81
N ARG A 188 -20.34 6.73 16.67
CA ARG A 188 -21.46 7.05 17.57
C ARG A 188 -22.56 5.99 17.55
N SER A 189 -22.72 5.26 16.45
CA SER A 189 -23.73 4.19 16.33
C SER A 189 -23.44 2.97 17.21
N VAL A 190 -22.19 2.80 17.69
CA VAL A 190 -21.79 1.68 18.53
C VAL A 190 -22.46 1.79 19.91
N PRO A 191 -23.34 0.84 20.29
CA PRO A 191 -24.03 0.91 21.57
C PRO A 191 -23.07 0.92 22.75
N PHE A 192 -23.46 1.59 23.84
CA PHE A 192 -22.75 1.70 25.12
C PHE A 192 -21.42 2.46 25.11
N VAL A 193 -20.62 2.37 24.04
CA VAL A 193 -19.25 2.93 24.01
C VAL A 193 -19.01 3.99 22.93
N GLY A 194 -19.93 4.17 21.97
CA GLY A 194 -19.71 5.04 20.80
C GLY A 194 -19.32 6.47 21.14
N SER A 195 -20.04 7.12 22.06
CA SER A 195 -19.73 8.49 22.51
C SER A 195 -18.37 8.60 23.22
N TYR A 196 -17.98 7.59 24.01
CA TYR A 196 -16.67 7.57 24.65
C TYR A 196 -15.54 7.41 23.63
N VAL A 197 -15.75 6.58 22.60
CA VAL A 197 -14.77 6.36 21.53
C VAL A 197 -14.63 7.62 20.66
N GLU A 198 -15.73 8.28 20.34
CA GLU A 198 -15.72 9.56 19.62
C GLU A 198 -14.88 10.60 20.38
N PHE A 199 -15.22 10.88 21.64
CA PHE A 199 -14.48 11.87 22.44
C PHE A 199 -13.01 11.46 22.61
N PHE A 200 -12.73 10.16 22.71
CA PHE A 200 -11.36 9.66 22.75
C PHE A 200 -10.62 9.95 21.44
N LEU A 201 -11.24 9.82 20.26
CA LEU A 201 -10.62 9.96 18.94
C LEU A 201 -10.56 11.41 18.43
N PHE A 202 -11.59 12.21 18.67
CA PHE A 202 -11.68 13.60 18.21
C PHE A 202 -11.24 14.61 19.26
N GLY A 203 -11.11 14.21 20.53
CA GLY A 203 -10.75 15.12 21.63
C GLY A 203 -11.89 16.04 22.07
N GLY A 204 -13.11 15.75 21.63
CA GLY A 204 -14.32 16.56 21.82
C GLY A 204 -15.39 16.11 20.83
N GLU A 205 -16.35 16.99 20.57
CA GLU A 205 -17.29 16.80 19.47
C GLU A 205 -16.59 17.03 18.12
N PHE A 206 -16.99 16.26 17.10
CA PHE A 206 -16.58 16.48 15.72
C PHE A 206 -16.84 17.94 15.26
N PRO A 207 -15.92 18.59 14.51
CA PRO A 207 -14.71 18.04 13.87
C PRO A 207 -13.50 17.87 14.80
N GLY A 208 -13.40 18.66 15.86
CA GLY A 208 -12.26 18.65 16.79
C GLY A 208 -10.92 19.04 16.16
N ASP A 209 -9.91 19.33 16.99
CA ASP A 209 -8.63 19.88 16.52
C ASP A 209 -7.52 18.83 16.36
N ILE A 210 -7.74 17.62 16.91
CA ILE A 210 -6.67 16.62 17.07
C ILE A 210 -6.80 15.41 16.14
N ILE A 211 -7.90 15.33 15.37
CA ILE A 211 -8.16 14.17 14.50
C ILE A 211 -7.13 14.06 13.36
N ILE A 212 -6.84 15.16 12.65
CA ILE A 212 -5.85 15.16 11.57
C ILE A 212 -4.44 14.81 12.07
N PRO A 213 -3.90 15.42 13.15
CA PRO A 213 -2.64 14.99 13.74
C PRO A 213 -2.59 13.48 14.10
N ARG A 214 -3.69 12.92 14.61
CA ARG A 214 -3.77 11.50 14.98
C ARG A 214 -3.83 10.58 13.78
N LEU A 215 -4.66 10.92 12.79
CA LEU A 215 -4.71 10.21 11.52
C LEU A 215 -3.36 10.27 10.81
N TYR A 216 -2.67 11.41 10.86
CA TYR A 216 -1.33 11.53 10.29
C TYR A 216 -0.35 10.56 10.95
N MET A 217 -0.27 10.53 12.28
CA MET A 217 0.56 9.54 12.99
C MET A 217 0.19 8.10 12.63
N ALA A 218 -1.11 7.79 12.57
CA ALA A 218 -1.58 6.46 12.20
C ALA A 218 -1.16 6.08 10.76
N HIS A 219 -1.32 7.01 9.82
CA HIS A 219 -1.11 6.86 8.39
C HIS A 219 0.36 6.84 7.97
N ILE A 220 1.26 7.55 8.66
CA ILE A 220 2.68 7.55 8.25
C ILE A 220 3.51 6.50 9.00
N LEU A 221 3.06 6.10 10.20
CA LEU A 221 3.86 5.27 11.09
C LEU A 221 3.15 3.97 11.48
N LEU A 222 2.03 4.07 12.21
CA LEU A 222 1.45 2.91 12.89
C LEU A 222 0.96 1.86 11.89
N ILE A 223 0.10 2.26 10.95
CA ILE A 223 -0.52 1.35 10.00
C ILE A 223 0.48 0.89 8.93
N PRO A 224 1.34 1.74 8.33
CA PRO A 224 2.40 1.28 7.44
C PRO A 224 3.37 0.30 8.11
N ALA A 225 3.72 0.49 9.38
CA ALA A 225 4.59 -0.43 10.10
C ALA A 225 3.92 -1.80 10.31
N LEU A 226 2.62 -1.82 10.63
CA LEU A 226 1.84 -3.06 10.72
C LEU A 226 1.72 -3.75 9.35
N LEU A 227 1.43 -2.99 8.29
CA LEU A 227 1.40 -3.51 6.91
C LEU A 227 2.76 -4.11 6.52
N LEU A 228 3.86 -3.41 6.78
CA LEU A 228 5.21 -3.90 6.49
C LEU A 228 5.52 -5.19 7.27
N GLY A 229 5.17 -5.25 8.55
CA GLY A 229 5.34 -6.44 9.39
C GLY A 229 4.53 -7.63 8.88
N LEU A 230 3.27 -7.41 8.49
CA LEU A 230 2.41 -8.45 7.93
C LEU A 230 2.85 -8.87 6.53
N ILE A 231 3.30 -7.96 5.66
CA ILE A 231 3.89 -8.28 4.36
C ILE A 231 5.14 -9.15 4.57
N ALA A 232 6.02 -8.80 5.51
CA ALA A 232 7.19 -9.60 5.82
C ALA A 232 6.82 -11.01 6.28
N ALA A 233 5.82 -11.14 7.18
CA ALA A 233 5.30 -12.44 7.61
C ALA A 233 4.68 -13.23 6.44
N HIS A 234 3.90 -12.56 5.58
CA HIS A 234 3.24 -13.14 4.41
C HIS A 234 4.27 -13.69 3.41
N MET A 235 5.30 -12.89 3.10
CA MET A 235 6.39 -13.30 2.22
C MET A 235 7.25 -14.41 2.84
N LEU A 236 7.49 -14.38 4.15
CA LEU A 236 8.20 -15.43 4.85
C LEU A 236 7.48 -16.77 4.75
N LEU A 237 6.16 -16.82 4.93
CA LEU A 237 5.38 -18.04 4.79
C LEU A 237 5.34 -18.56 3.35
N LEU A 238 5.24 -17.66 2.36
CA LEU A 238 5.36 -18.01 0.94
C LEU A 238 6.71 -18.65 0.65
N VAL A 239 7.79 -18.09 1.21
CA VAL A 239 9.12 -18.65 1.09
C VAL A 239 9.18 -20.00 1.80
N TYR A 240 8.77 -20.09 3.05
CA TYR A 240 8.88 -21.31 3.86
C TYR A 240 8.08 -22.49 3.27
N HIS A 241 6.81 -22.29 2.90
CA HIS A 241 5.94 -23.34 2.34
C HIS A 241 6.12 -23.59 0.85
N LYS A 242 7.02 -22.85 0.18
CA LYS A 242 7.18 -22.79 -1.27
C LYS A 242 5.93 -22.27 -1.99
N HIS A 243 6.13 -21.53 -3.08
CA HIS A 243 5.03 -20.99 -3.88
C HIS A 243 4.23 -22.14 -4.54
N THR A 244 2.91 -21.95 -4.68
CA THR A 244 2.04 -22.91 -5.38
C THR A 244 2.31 -22.92 -6.89
N GLN A 245 1.99 -23.99 -7.60
CA GLN A 245 2.13 -24.08 -9.06
C GLN A 245 0.91 -24.74 -9.69
N TRP A 246 0.59 -24.34 -10.92
CA TRP A 246 -0.45 -25.01 -11.71
C TRP A 246 0.01 -26.41 -12.12
N PRO A 247 -0.89 -27.40 -12.21
CA PRO A 247 -0.53 -28.73 -12.71
C PRO A 247 -0.02 -28.64 -14.16
N GLY A 248 0.94 -29.49 -14.50
CA GLY A 248 1.54 -29.51 -15.82
C GLY A 248 2.70 -30.51 -15.92
N PRO A 249 3.35 -30.62 -17.09
CA PRO A 249 4.50 -31.50 -17.28
C PRO A 249 5.60 -31.23 -16.24
N GLY A 250 6.20 -32.28 -15.69
CA GLY A 250 7.26 -32.19 -14.67
C GLY A 250 6.86 -31.56 -13.33
N ARG A 251 5.59 -31.19 -13.13
CA ARG A 251 5.10 -30.56 -11.88
C ARG A 251 4.41 -31.59 -11.00
N THR A 252 5.03 -31.90 -9.87
CA THR A 252 4.49 -32.81 -8.85
C THR A 252 4.09 -32.02 -7.59
N ASN A 253 3.43 -32.68 -6.63
CA ASN A 253 3.08 -32.07 -5.34
C ASN A 253 4.28 -31.78 -4.43
N GLU A 254 5.46 -32.35 -4.75
CA GLU A 254 6.65 -32.28 -3.90
C GLU A 254 7.72 -31.32 -4.45
N ASN A 255 7.56 -30.88 -5.71
CA ASN A 255 8.51 -30.00 -6.38
C ASN A 255 7.91 -28.63 -6.73
N VAL A 256 8.78 -27.71 -7.14
CA VAL A 256 8.41 -26.43 -7.76
C VAL A 256 9.26 -26.26 -8.99
N VAL A 257 8.61 -25.98 -10.12
CA VAL A 257 9.25 -25.84 -11.43
C VAL A 257 9.18 -24.39 -11.89
N GLY A 258 10.33 -23.79 -12.17
CA GLY A 258 10.44 -22.42 -12.66
C GLY A 258 11.86 -21.89 -12.59
N TYR A 259 12.02 -20.57 -12.43
CA TYR A 259 13.33 -19.92 -12.43
C TYR A 259 13.92 -19.77 -11.02
N PRO A 260 15.25 -19.83 -10.86
CA PRO A 260 15.90 -19.50 -9.60
C PRO A 260 15.76 -18.00 -9.29
N MET A 261 15.77 -17.66 -7.99
CA MET A 261 15.65 -16.30 -7.48
C MET A 261 16.67 -15.38 -8.15
N LEU A 262 17.95 -15.78 -8.17
CA LEU A 262 18.99 -15.10 -8.95
C LEU A 262 19.54 -15.98 -10.07
N PRO A 263 19.85 -15.38 -11.24
CA PRO A 263 19.69 -13.96 -11.58
C PRO A 263 18.30 -13.62 -12.16
N VAL A 264 17.56 -14.64 -12.61
CA VAL A 264 16.42 -14.46 -13.54
C VAL A 264 15.21 -13.83 -12.86
N TYR A 265 14.73 -14.40 -11.76
CA TYR A 265 13.51 -13.92 -11.12
C TYR A 265 13.69 -12.50 -10.55
N ALA A 266 14.85 -12.19 -9.95
CA ALA A 266 15.13 -10.84 -9.47
C ALA A 266 15.14 -9.79 -10.59
N ALA A 267 15.74 -10.09 -11.74
CA ALA A 267 15.71 -9.18 -12.89
C ALA A 267 14.28 -8.97 -13.41
N LYS A 268 13.46 -10.04 -13.46
CA LYS A 268 12.04 -9.97 -13.83
C LYS A 268 11.23 -9.14 -12.83
N ALA A 269 11.41 -9.39 -11.54
CA ALA A 269 10.71 -8.68 -10.47
C ALA A 269 11.08 -7.18 -10.44
N GLY A 270 12.38 -6.85 -10.58
CA GLY A 270 12.86 -5.48 -10.69
C GLY A 270 12.37 -4.78 -11.97
N GLY A 271 12.38 -5.47 -13.11
CA GLY A 271 11.77 -4.95 -14.35
C GLY A 271 10.27 -4.69 -14.19
N PHE A 272 9.56 -5.59 -13.50
CA PHE A 272 8.14 -5.45 -13.25
C PHE A 272 7.81 -4.28 -12.32
N PHE A 273 8.66 -3.99 -11.32
CA PHE A 273 8.55 -2.76 -10.53
C PHE A 273 8.54 -1.50 -11.43
N PHE A 274 9.46 -1.39 -12.39
CA PHE A 274 9.49 -0.24 -13.29
C PHE A 274 8.27 -0.16 -14.21
N VAL A 275 7.68 -1.30 -14.58
CA VAL A 275 6.40 -1.32 -15.31
C VAL A 275 5.27 -0.79 -14.45
N VAL A 276 5.13 -1.26 -13.19
CA VAL A 276 4.09 -0.79 -12.26
C VAL A 276 4.26 0.70 -11.94
N PHE A 277 5.50 1.13 -11.65
CA PHE A 277 5.82 2.53 -11.41
C PHE A 277 5.56 3.40 -12.64
N GLY A 278 6.05 2.99 -13.82
CA GLY A 278 5.86 3.71 -15.07
C GLY A 278 4.38 3.85 -15.44
N PHE A 279 3.59 2.79 -15.26
CA PHE A 279 2.14 2.82 -15.46
C PHE A 279 1.47 3.80 -14.49
N THR A 280 1.79 3.72 -13.19
CA THR A 280 1.21 4.59 -12.17
C THR A 280 1.58 6.05 -12.40
N ALA A 281 2.85 6.33 -12.73
CA ALA A 281 3.36 7.67 -13.03
C ALA A 281 2.71 8.25 -14.29
N LEU A 282 2.57 7.44 -15.35
CA LEU A 282 1.85 7.84 -16.55
C LEU A 282 0.40 8.19 -16.22
N PHE A 283 -0.34 7.27 -15.59
CA PHE A 283 -1.73 7.50 -15.17
C PHE A 283 -1.90 8.76 -14.36
N SER A 284 -0.99 9.01 -13.42
CA SER A 284 -0.99 10.22 -12.61
C SER A 284 -0.80 11.48 -13.42
N ALA A 285 0.10 11.46 -14.42
CA ALA A 285 0.34 12.61 -15.28
C ALA A 285 -0.83 12.92 -16.23
N ILE A 286 -1.62 11.91 -16.63
CA ILE A 286 -2.68 12.07 -17.64
C ILE A 286 -4.10 12.08 -17.07
N ILE A 287 -4.34 11.44 -15.92
CA ILE A 287 -5.64 11.34 -15.27
C ILE A 287 -5.51 11.92 -13.87
N GLN A 288 -6.14 13.08 -13.71
CA GLN A 288 -6.21 13.77 -12.44
C GLN A 288 -7.01 12.96 -11.42
N ILE A 289 -6.47 12.85 -10.21
CA ILE A 289 -7.11 12.24 -9.04
C ILE A 289 -7.05 13.21 -7.87
N ASN A 290 -8.12 13.24 -7.08
CA ASN A 290 -8.28 14.08 -5.89
C ASN A 290 -7.88 15.57 -6.12
N PRO A 291 -8.67 16.31 -6.92
CA PRO A 291 -8.48 17.74 -7.13
C PRO A 291 -8.99 18.55 -5.93
N VAL A 292 -8.30 18.47 -4.77
CA VAL A 292 -8.72 19.10 -3.50
C VAL A 292 -9.15 20.56 -3.63
N TRP A 293 -8.53 21.32 -4.54
CA TRP A 293 -8.82 22.73 -4.79
C TRP A 293 -10.19 23.00 -5.44
N ALA A 294 -10.80 21.98 -6.04
CA ALA A 294 -12.14 22.08 -6.62
C ALA A 294 -13.24 21.90 -5.56
N TYR A 295 -12.92 21.31 -4.41
CA TYR A 295 -13.88 21.07 -3.33
C TYR A 295 -13.90 22.22 -2.30
N GLY A 296 -12.77 22.87 -2.09
CA GLY A 296 -12.59 23.85 -1.02
C GLY A 296 -12.25 23.20 0.32
N PRO A 297 -11.94 24.02 1.34
CA PRO A 297 -11.67 23.53 2.69
C PRO A 297 -12.93 22.93 3.31
N TYR A 298 -12.75 22.04 4.29
CA TYR A 298 -13.89 21.48 5.01
C TYR A 298 -14.66 22.55 5.80
N ASN A 299 -15.97 22.60 5.59
CA ASN A 299 -16.92 23.39 6.37
C ASN A 299 -18.09 22.48 6.79
N PRO A 300 -18.36 22.28 8.09
CA PRO A 300 -19.48 21.43 8.55
C PRO A 300 -20.87 21.86 8.07
N SER A 301 -21.02 23.09 7.57
CA SER A 301 -22.28 23.62 7.05
C SER A 301 -22.48 23.37 5.55
N GLU A 302 -21.47 22.81 4.87
CA GLU A 302 -21.46 22.60 3.43
C GLU A 302 -21.28 21.12 3.07
N VAL A 303 -21.68 20.76 1.85
CA VAL A 303 -21.51 19.41 1.30
C VAL A 303 -21.44 19.49 -0.22
N THR A 304 -20.70 18.59 -0.85
CA THR A 304 -20.68 18.45 -2.31
C THR A 304 -21.95 17.76 -2.82
N ALA A 305 -22.29 17.94 -4.10
CA ALA A 305 -23.42 17.23 -4.72
C ALA A 305 -23.22 15.70 -4.81
N GLY A 306 -22.00 15.23 -4.60
CA GLY A 306 -21.66 13.83 -4.44
C GLY A 306 -20.55 13.68 -3.41
N SER A 307 -20.89 13.15 -2.24
CA SER A 307 -19.93 12.71 -1.22
C SER A 307 -19.80 11.20 -1.37
N GLN A 308 -18.73 10.74 -2.00
CA GLN A 308 -18.42 9.33 -2.14
C GLN A 308 -16.96 9.13 -1.76
N PRO A 309 -16.64 8.04 -1.06
CA PRO A 309 -15.27 7.77 -0.66
C PRO A 309 -14.55 7.16 -1.86
N ASP A 310 -13.26 6.86 -1.69
CA ASP A 310 -12.56 6.05 -2.67
C ASP A 310 -13.31 4.75 -2.95
N TRP A 311 -13.23 4.28 -4.20
CA TRP A 311 -14.04 3.16 -4.71
C TRP A 311 -13.97 1.90 -3.83
N TYR A 312 -12.85 1.67 -3.16
CA TYR A 312 -12.65 0.51 -2.27
C TYR A 312 -13.41 0.64 -0.95
N MET A 313 -13.73 1.85 -0.50
CA MET A 313 -14.58 2.13 0.66
C MET A 313 -16.07 2.25 0.28
N GLY A 314 -16.41 2.33 -1.01
CA GLY A 314 -17.80 2.47 -1.47
C GLY A 314 -18.72 1.34 -1.00
N LEU A 315 -18.20 0.11 -0.84
CA LEU A 315 -18.99 -0.99 -0.30
C LEU A 315 -19.39 -0.77 1.17
N SER A 316 -18.47 -0.24 1.99
CA SER A 316 -18.76 0.02 3.41
C SER A 316 -19.74 1.16 3.60
N GLU A 317 -19.65 2.21 2.78
CA GLU A 317 -20.59 3.33 2.86
C GLU A 317 -21.98 2.93 2.33
N GLY A 318 -22.06 2.22 1.21
CA GLY A 318 -23.34 1.79 0.64
C GLY A 318 -24.08 0.68 1.40
N LEU A 319 -23.46 0.06 2.41
CA LEU A 319 -24.08 -0.97 3.24
C LEU A 319 -24.91 -0.39 4.40
N VAL A 320 -24.65 0.86 4.77
CA VAL A 320 -25.25 1.57 5.92
C VAL A 320 -26.31 2.54 5.44
#